data_AF-A0A5S4YW74-F1
#
_entry.id   AF-A0A5S4YW74-F1
#
_cell.length_a   1.000
_cell.length_b   1.000
_cell.length_c   1.000
_cell.angle_alpha   90.00
_cell.angle_beta   90.00
_cell.angle_gamma   90.00
#
_symmetry.space_group_name_H-M   'P 1'
#
loop_
_entity.id
_entity.type
_entity.pdbx_description
1 polymer ?
#
loop_
_entity_poly.entity_id
_entity_poly.type
_entity_poly.pdbx_seq_one_letter_code
_entity_poly.pdbx_strand_id
1 'polypeptide(L)' 'MPEDVMGFYRKNIGGLHQALRVALGIAVTIGALVYLTGIAAWLVALGGASFALTGLVGYCPMCAMAGVGKGGVS' A
#
# COMPACT_ATOMS: atom_id res chain seq x y z
N MET A 1 5.71 11.87 16.74
CA MET A 1 4.77 12.73 15.98
C MET A 1 4.95 12.37 14.50
N PRO A 2 4.07 11.57 13.88
CA PRO A 2 2.61 11.74 13.91
C PRO A 2 1.86 10.56 14.54
N GLU A 3 0.94 10.91 15.45
CA GLU A 3 0.01 10.06 16.19
C GLU A 3 -1.42 10.47 15.81
N ASP A 4 -1.79 10.55 14.52
CA ASP A 4 -3.02 11.31 14.21
C ASP A 4 -3.70 10.98 12.88
N VAL A 5 -4.10 9.71 12.63
CA VAL A 5 -5.29 9.47 11.76
C VAL A 5 -6.07 8.22 12.18
N MET A 6 -6.67 8.27 13.36
CA MET A 6 -7.89 7.51 13.70
C MET A 6 -9.13 8.15 13.01
N GLY A 7 -9.03 8.51 11.73
CA GLY A 7 -9.96 9.42 11.06
C GLY A 7 -10.64 8.81 9.83
N PHE A 8 -11.75 8.10 10.05
CA PHE A 8 -12.99 8.32 9.30
C PHE A 8 -12.90 8.64 7.78
N TYR A 9 -12.32 7.78 6.93
CA TYR A 9 -12.47 7.90 5.47
C TYR A 9 -12.97 6.59 4.86
N ARG A 10 -14.17 6.64 4.26
CA ARG A 10 -14.89 5.50 3.67
C ARG A 10 -13.92 4.63 2.86
N LYS A 11 -13.86 3.33 3.17
CA LYS A 11 -13.12 2.33 2.38
C LYS A 11 -13.56 2.40 0.91
N ASN A 12 -12.80 3.13 0.09
CA ASN A 12 -13.00 3.30 -1.36
C ASN A 12 -12.75 1.99 -2.12
N ILE A 13 -11.91 1.13 -1.54
CA ILE A 13 -11.47 -0.14 -2.12
C ILE A 13 -12.20 -1.31 -1.45
N GLY A 14 -12.49 -2.37 -2.22
CA GLY A 14 -12.95 -3.66 -1.69
C GLY A 14 -11.88 -4.27 -0.77
N GLY A 15 -12.28 -4.90 0.33
CA GLY A 15 -11.34 -5.41 1.35
C GLY A 15 -10.24 -6.33 0.80
N LEU A 16 -10.51 -7.02 -0.31
CA LEU A 16 -9.54 -7.88 -1.00
C LEU A 16 -8.38 -7.09 -1.62
N HIS A 17 -8.65 -6.00 -2.33
CA HIS A 17 -7.61 -5.14 -2.92
C HIS A 17 -6.77 -4.45 -1.84
N GLN A 18 -7.40 -4.12 -0.71
CA GLN A 18 -6.72 -3.57 0.46
C GLN A 18 -5.74 -4.60 1.05
N ALA A 19 -6.19 -5.83 1.26
CA ALA A 19 -5.35 -6.90 1.79
C ALA A 19 -4.18 -7.24 0.86
N LEU A 20 -4.42 -7.33 -0.46
CA LEU A 20 -3.38 -7.59 -1.46
C LEU A 20 -2.31 -6.48 -1.49
N ARG A 21 -2.72 -5.22 -1.38
CA ARG A 21 -1.79 -4.07 -1.28
C ARG A 21 -0.85 -4.18 -0.10
N VAL A 22 -1.40 -4.50 1.08
CA VAL A 22 -0.63 -4.66 2.30
C VAL A 22 0.31 -5.86 2.18
N ALA A 23 -0.20 -7.02 1.74
CA ALA A 23 0.58 -8.23 1.61
C ALA A 23 1.73 -8.09 0.61
N LEU A 24 1.48 -7.52 -0.57
CA LEU A 24 2.50 -7.29 -1.59
C LEU A 24 3.53 -6.24 -1.15
N GLY A 25 3.08 -5.13 -0.55
CA GLY A 25 4.00 -4.11 -0.05
C GLY A 25 4.96 -4.67 1.00
N ILE A 26 4.44 -5.46 1.95
CA ILE A 26 5.27 -6.15 2.97
C ILE A 26 6.22 -7.15 2.32
N ALA A 27 5.74 -7.98 1.38
CA ALA A 27 6.57 -8.96 0.70
C ALA A 27 7.72 -8.29 -0.07
N VAL A 28 7.45 -7.16 -0.75
CA VAL A 28 8.48 -6.38 -1.46
C VAL A 28 9.46 -5.76 -0.48
N THR A 29 9.01 -5.20 0.65
CA THR A 29 9.92 -4.63 1.66
C THR A 29 10.84 -5.69 2.25
N ILE A 30 10.30 -6.86 2.63
CA ILE A 30 11.11 -7.96 3.16
C ILE A 30 12.06 -8.50 2.08
N GLY A 31 11.57 -8.72 0.87
CA GLY A 31 12.39 -9.19 -0.25
C GLY A 31 13.53 -8.21 -0.58
N ALA A 32 13.28 -6.91 -0.53
CA ALA A 32 14.30 -5.89 -0.75
C ALA A 32 15.42 -5.94 0.30
N LEU A 33 15.06 -6.14 1.57
CA LEU A 33 16.04 -6.22 2.65
C LEU A 33 16.84 -7.54 2.64
N VAL A 34 16.25 -8.63 2.13
CA VAL A 34 16.89 -9.95 2.08
C VAL A 34 17.76 -10.12 0.84
N TYR A 35 17.32 -9.64 -0.32
CA TYR A 35 17.95 -9.94 -1.61
C TYR A 35 18.75 -8.78 -2.20
N LEU A 36 18.51 -7.53 -1.79
CA LEU A 36 19.26 -6.37 -2.27
C LEU A 36 20.19 -5.84 -1.18
N THR A 37 21.28 -5.22 -1.61
CA THR A 37 22.22 -4.53 -0.71
C THR A 37 22.47 -3.11 -1.22
N GLY A 38 22.92 -2.22 -0.33
CA GLY A 38 23.21 -0.83 -0.67
C GLY A 38 21.96 0.06 -0.85
N ILE A 39 22.13 1.18 -1.55
CA ILE A 39 21.07 2.20 -1.74
C ILE A 39 19.82 1.62 -2.43
N ALA A 40 20.00 0.68 -3.35
CA ALA A 40 18.88 0.05 -4.05
C ALA A 40 17.95 -0.70 -3.10
N ALA A 41 18.48 -1.37 -2.07
CA ALA A 41 17.68 -2.06 -1.06
C ALA A 41 16.78 -1.07 -0.31
N TRP A 42 17.32 0.08 0.08
CA TRP A 42 16.58 1.13 0.78
C TRP A 42 15.50 1.77 -0.09
N LEU A 43 15.80 2.07 -1.36
CA LEU A 43 14.82 2.63 -2.28
C LEU A 43 13.63 1.67 -2.50
N VAL A 44 13.91 0.39 -2.71
CA VAL A 44 12.87 -0.63 -2.91
C VAL A 44 12.11 -0.90 -1.61
N ALA A 45 12.80 -0.96 -0.47
CA ALA A 45 12.16 -1.16 0.84
C ALA A 45 11.21 -0.02 1.20
N LEU A 46 11.61 1.24 0.98
CA LEU A 46 10.78 2.43 1.18
C LEU A 46 9.61 2.48 0.19
N GLY A 47 9.84 2.07 -1.06
CA GLY A 47 8.77 1.90 -2.06
C GLY A 47 7.73 0.86 -1.64
N GLY A 48 8.16 -0.33 -1.21
CA GLY A 48 7.27 -1.37 -0.69
C GLY A 48 6.52 -0.93 0.57
N ALA A 49 7.19 -0.22 1.48
CA ALA A 49 6.61 0.23 2.74
C ALA A 49 5.54 1.30 2.49
N SER A 50 5.84 2.31 1.64
CA SER A 50 4.86 3.31 1.25
C SER A 50 3.66 2.70 0.51
N PHE A 51 3.88 1.68 -0.32
CA PHE A 51 2.81 0.92 -0.96
C PHE A 51 1.92 0.18 0.04
N ALA A 52 2.51 -0.50 1.04
CA ALA A 52 1.78 -1.16 2.12
C ALA A 52 0.96 -0.14 2.94
N LEU A 53 1.52 1.04 3.21
CA LEU A 53 0.84 2.12 3.92
C LEU A 53 -0.42 2.60 3.19
N THR A 54 -0.41 2.67 1.85
CA THR A 54 -1.64 2.99 1.09
C THR A 54 -2.75 1.94 1.27
N GLY A 55 -2.37 0.67 1.47
CA GLY A 55 -3.29 -0.40 1.82
C GLY A 55 -3.80 -0.29 3.26
N LEU A 56 -2.94 0.08 4.21
CA LEU A 56 -3.35 0.31 5.61
C LEU A 56 -4.35 1.47 5.73
N VAL A 57 -4.09 2.58 5.04
CA VAL A 57 -4.96 3.77 5.00
C VAL A 57 -6.27 3.48 4.24
N GLY A 58 -6.30 2.47 3.36
CA GLY A 58 -7.50 2.09 2.62
C GLY A 58 -7.89 3.07 1.50
N TYR A 59 -6.97 3.95 1.12
CA TYR A 59 -7.10 4.90 0.02
C TYR A 59 -5.90 4.79 -0.91
N CYS A 60 -6.16 4.49 -2.19
CA CYS A 60 -5.15 4.59 -3.22
C CYS A 60 -5.55 5.64 -4.26
N PRO A 61 -4.79 6.74 -4.41
CA PRO A 61 -5.06 7.73 -5.45
C PRO A 61 -4.98 7.14 -6.86
N MET A 62 -4.10 6.17 -7.10
CA MET A 62 -4.00 5.49 -8.39
C MET A 62 -5.23 4.62 -8.69
N CYS A 63 -5.78 3.90 -7.71
CA CYS A 63 -7.01 3.12 -7.89
C CYS A 63 -8.23 4.03 -8.01
N ALA A 64 -8.25 5.18 -7.33
CA ALA A 64 -9.28 6.20 -7.49
C ALA A 64 -9.23 6.84 -8.89
N MET A 65 -8.03 7.17 -9.39
CA MET A 65 -7.82 7.66 -10.75
C MET A 65 -8.18 6.60 -11.81
N ALA A 66 -7.96 5.31 -11.52
CA ALA A 66 -8.30 4.21 -12.41
C ALA A 66 -9.77 3.73 -12.29
N GLY A 67 -10.61 4.37 -11.46
CA GLY A 67 -12.02 3.99 -11.29
C GLY A 67 -12.27 2.69 -10.49
N VAL A 68 -11.23 2.05 -9.96
CA VAL A 68 -11.32 0.77 -9.25
C VAL A 68 -11.87 0.99 -7.82
N GLY A 69 -13.19 0.92 -7.71
CA GLY A 69 -13.95 1.05 -6.47
C GLY A 69 -14.46 -0.27 -5.89
N LYS A 70 -15.34 -0.18 -4.90
CA LYS A 70 -15.91 -1.31 -4.14
C LYS A 70 -16.82 -2.25 -4.94
N GLY A 71 -17.15 -1.93 -6.18
CA GLY A 71 -17.82 -2.81 -7.12
C GLY A 71 -16.80 -3.28 -8.15
N GLY A 72 -16.69 -4.59 -8.35
CA GLY A 72 -15.94 -5.12 -9.48
C GLY A 72 -16.39 -4.45 -10.77
N VAL A 73 -15.45 -4.31 -11.70
CA VAL A 73 -15.59 -3.63 -13.00
C VAL A 73 -16.03 -2.16 -12.91
N SER A 74 -15.07 -1.26 -13.18
CA SER A 74 -15.42 -0.10 -14.02
C SER A 74 -15.81 -0.60 -15.41
#